data_AF-A0A150P9M1-F1
#
_entry.id   AF-A0A150P9M1-F1
#
_cell.length_a   1.000
_cell.length_b   1.000
_cell.length_c   1.000
_cell.angle_alpha   90.00
_cell.angle_beta   90.00
_cell.angle_gamma   90.00
#
_symmetry.space_group_name_H-M   'P 1'
#
loop_
_entity.id
_entity.type
_entity.pdbx_description
1 polymer ?
#
loop_
_entity_poly.entity_id
_entity_poly.type
_entity_poly.pdbx_seq_one_letter_code
_entity_poly.pdbx_strand_id
1 'polypeptide(L)'
;MSRIRTEPLRLDELIAAVSHPGAGGIATFLGVVRDVNDGRSVTLLEYEAYGTMAEAELERVLAEIAAEIPGVRVAATHRIGALQIGDVAVACAASAPHRGEAFRGCRLLIDR
;
A
#
# COMPACT_ATOMS: atom_id res chain seq x y z
N MET A 1 1.63 -1.92 9.62
CA MET A 1 2.50 -0.75 9.36
C MET A 1 1.73 0.19 8.44
N SER A 2 1.60 1.44 8.85
CA SER A 2 0.93 2.55 8.13
C SER A 2 1.89 3.74 8.19
N ARG A 3 2.28 4.29 7.04
CA ARG A 3 3.23 5.42 6.99
C ARG A 3 2.96 6.32 5.79
N ILE A 4 3.13 7.62 5.99
CA ILE A 4 3.24 8.59 4.90
C ILE A 4 4.66 9.16 4.90
N ARG A 5 5.31 9.23 3.74
CA ARG A 5 6.70 9.69 3.63
C ARG A 5 6.97 10.42 2.32
N THR A 6 8.08 11.12 2.20
CA THR A 6 8.47 11.81 0.95
C THR A 6 9.51 11.03 0.16
N GLU A 7 10.22 10.10 0.81
CA GLU A 7 11.26 9.28 0.24
C GLU A 7 10.69 8.11 -0.61
N PRO A 8 11.48 7.58 -1.57
CA PRO A 8 11.10 6.40 -2.34
C PRO A 8 10.68 5.20 -1.48
N LEU A 9 9.62 4.50 -1.91
CA LEU A 9 9.08 3.35 -1.18
C LEU A 9 9.90 2.09 -1.43
N ARG A 10 10.05 1.29 -0.38
CA ARG A 10 10.86 0.07 -0.34
C ARG A 10 9.94 -1.13 -0.11
N LEU A 11 9.76 -1.96 -1.14
CA LEU A 11 8.87 -3.12 -1.09
C LEU A 11 9.30 -4.15 -0.02
N ASP A 12 10.60 -4.30 0.16
CA ASP A 12 11.24 -5.14 1.18
C ASP A 12 10.77 -4.79 2.60
N GLU A 13 10.60 -3.51 2.93
CA GLU A 13 10.09 -3.07 4.23
C GLU A 13 8.65 -3.55 4.47
N LEU A 14 7.80 -3.49 3.45
CA LEU A 14 6.40 -3.92 3.54
C LEU A 14 6.29 -5.43 3.66
N ILE A 15 7.07 -6.18 2.87
CA ILE A 15 7.14 -7.64 2.95
C ILE A 15 7.58 -8.06 4.36
N ALA A 16 8.62 -7.42 4.91
CA ALA A 16 9.08 -7.69 6.27
C ALA A 16 7.98 -7.38 7.32
N ALA A 17 7.26 -6.26 7.16
CA ALA A 17 6.21 -5.85 8.09
C ALA A 17 5.03 -6.84 8.14
N VAL A 18 4.73 -7.54 7.04
CA VAL A 18 3.65 -8.53 6.99
C VAL A 18 4.14 -9.96 7.19
N SER A 19 5.44 -10.25 7.10
CA SER A 19 5.96 -11.62 7.25
C SER A 19 5.76 -12.17 8.66
N HIS A 20 5.37 -13.45 8.75
CA HIS A 20 5.37 -14.23 9.99
C HIS A 20 5.36 -15.74 9.68
N PRO A 21 5.75 -16.63 10.63
CA PRO A 21 5.85 -18.08 10.39
C PRO A 21 4.55 -18.77 9.93
N GLY A 22 3.40 -18.15 10.20
CA GLY A 22 2.09 -18.66 9.78
C GLY A 22 1.62 -18.16 8.41
N ALA A 23 2.38 -17.29 7.74
CA ALA A 23 2.04 -16.79 6.42
C ALA A 23 2.53 -17.78 5.35
N GLY A 24 1.59 -18.40 4.63
CA GLY A 24 1.88 -19.24 3.46
C GLY A 24 1.89 -18.46 2.14
N GLY A 25 1.47 -17.19 2.16
CA GLY A 25 1.53 -16.30 1.00
C GLY A 25 1.56 -14.83 1.38
N ILE A 26 2.22 -14.03 0.53
CA ILE A 26 2.26 -12.57 0.58
C ILE A 26 1.86 -12.05 -0.80
N ALA A 27 0.88 -11.16 -0.84
CA ALA A 27 0.47 -10.42 -2.02
C ALA A 27 0.82 -8.95 -1.85
N THR A 28 1.30 -8.33 -2.92
CA THR A 28 1.73 -6.93 -2.92
C THR A 28 1.16 -6.18 -4.10
N PHE A 29 0.84 -4.90 -3.90
CA PHE A 29 0.42 -3.97 -4.94
C PHE A 29 1.31 -2.73 -4.88
N LEU A 30 1.74 -2.27 -6.06
CA LEU A 30 2.48 -1.02 -6.22
C LEU A 30 1.71 -0.12 -7.19
N GLY A 31 1.29 1.04 -6.71
CA GLY A 31 0.76 2.11 -7.55
C GLY A 31 1.92 2.90 -8.14
N VAL A 32 2.16 2.73 -9.43
CA VAL A 32 3.28 3.34 -10.16
C VAL A 32 2.78 4.51 -11.00
N VAL A 33 3.49 5.64 -10.98
CA VAL A 33 3.18 6.80 -11.83
C VAL A 33 3.34 6.42 -13.29
N ARG A 34 2.27 6.59 -14.07
CA ARG A 34 2.24 6.33 -15.51
C ARG A 34 2.44 7.62 -16.31
N ASP A 35 2.88 7.48 -17.54
CA ASP A 35 3.09 8.57 -18.50
C ASP A 35 1.79 9.12 -19.13
N VAL A 36 0.68 8.40 -18.99
CA VAL A 36 -0.65 8.81 -19.45
C VAL A 36 -1.66 8.73 -18.31
N ASN A 37 -2.38 9.83 -18.08
CA ASN A 37 -3.55 9.88 -17.20
C ASN A 37 -4.70 10.60 -17.92
N ASP A 38 -5.87 9.96 -17.99
CA ASP A 38 -7.07 10.47 -18.69
C ASP A 38 -6.81 11.04 -20.11
N GLY A 39 -5.96 10.36 -20.88
CA GLY A 39 -5.60 10.75 -22.24
C GLY A 39 -4.65 11.94 -22.35
N ARG A 40 -4.11 12.43 -21.22
CA ARG A 40 -3.12 13.51 -21.17
C ARG A 40 -1.75 12.96 -20.79
N SER A 41 -0.69 13.51 -21.39
CA SER A 41 0.69 13.21 -21.00
C SER A 41 0.96 13.76 -19.60
N VAL A 42 1.46 12.91 -18.71
CA VAL A 42 1.87 13.30 -17.36
C VAL A 42 3.39 13.37 -17.32
N THR A 43 3.95 14.47 -16.84
CA THR A 43 5.40 14.60 -16.61
C THR A 43 5.77 14.48 -15.13
N LEU A 44 4.82 14.82 -14.24
CA LEU A 44 4.98 14.82 -12.79
C LEU A 44 3.61 14.63 -12.13
N LEU A 45 3.58 13.93 -10.99
CA LEU A 45 2.45 13.98 -10.05
C LEU A 45 2.91 14.60 -8.74
N GLU A 46 2.14 15.55 -8.23
CA GLU A 46 2.31 16.10 -6.88
C GLU A 46 1.21 15.54 -5.98
N TYR A 47 1.61 14.78 -4.97
CA TYR A 47 0.70 14.25 -3.95
C TYR A 47 0.80 15.09 -2.68
N GLU A 48 -0.32 15.66 -2.25
CA GLU A 48 -0.45 16.32 -0.96
C GLU A 48 -1.28 15.46 -0.01
N ALA A 49 -0.85 15.34 1.25
CA ALA A 49 -1.63 14.70 2.30
C ALA A 49 -1.56 15.54 3.57
N TYR A 50 -2.69 15.72 4.24
CA TYR A 50 -2.71 16.26 5.59
C TYR A 50 -2.24 15.16 6.54
N GLY A 51 -0.93 15.15 6.81
CA GLY A 51 -0.18 13.97 7.29
C GLY A 51 -0.84 13.20 8.44
N THR A 52 -1.25 13.88 9.52
CA THR A 52 -1.82 13.22 10.70
C THR A 52 -3.20 12.58 10.42
N MET A 53 -4.02 13.18 9.56
CA MET A 53 -5.32 12.64 9.21
C MET A 53 -5.19 11.45 8.26
N ALA A 54 -4.31 11.56 7.28
CA ALA A 54 -4.11 10.50 6.30
C ALA A 54 -3.43 9.26 6.92
N GLU A 55 -2.53 9.42 7.90
CA GLU A 55 -1.99 8.30 8.68
C GLU A 55 -3.06 7.63 9.54
N ALA A 56 -3.90 8.41 10.24
CA ALA A 56 -4.99 7.87 11.06
C ALA A 56 -6.02 7.09 10.21
N GLU A 57 -6.33 7.60 9.02
CA GLU A 57 -7.24 6.93 8.10
C GLU A 57 -6.64 5.63 7.55
N LEU A 58 -5.34 5.63 7.22
CA LEU A 58 -4.64 4.42 6.80
C LEU A 58 -4.64 3.37 7.92
N GLU A 59 -4.39 3.77 9.16
CA GLU A 59 -4.50 2.89 10.33
C GLU A 59 -5.89 2.29 10.50
N ARG A 60 -6.93 3.11 10.33
CA ARG A 60 -8.33 2.67 10.37
C ARG A 60 -8.61 1.60 9.31
N VAL A 61 -8.24 1.85 8.06
CA VAL A 61 -8.44 0.92 6.94
C VAL A 61 -7.71 -0.41 7.19
N LEU A 62 -6.46 -0.35 7.67
CA LEU A 62 -5.69 -1.56 8.00
C LEU A 62 -6.38 -2.38 9.10
N ALA A 63 -6.88 -1.73 10.15
CA ALA A 63 -7.58 -2.41 11.24
C ALA A 63 -8.88 -3.07 10.76
N GLU A 64 -9.64 -2.40 9.89
CA GLU A 64 -10.88 -2.93 9.33
C GLU A 64 -10.64 -4.16 8.47
N ILE A 65 -9.62 -4.14 7.61
CA ILE A 65 -9.29 -5.30 6.78
C ILE A 65 -8.79 -6.46 7.64
N ALA A 66 -7.98 -6.19 8.66
CA ALA A 66 -7.52 -7.21 9.60
C ALA A 66 -8.68 -7.86 10.38
N ALA A 67 -9.72 -7.09 10.71
CA ALA A 67 -10.93 -7.61 11.35
C ALA A 67 -11.83 -8.39 10.38
N GLU A 68 -11.90 -7.99 9.10
CA GLU A 68 -12.75 -8.62 8.09
C GLU A 68 -12.19 -9.96 7.57
N ILE A 69 -10.86 -10.12 7.56
CA ILE A 69 -10.20 -11.31 7.01
C ILE A 69 -9.38 -12.01 8.10
N PRO A 70 -9.89 -13.08 8.71
CA PRO A 70 -9.17 -13.81 9.74
C PRO A 70 -7.79 -14.29 9.27
N GLY A 71 -6.76 -14.01 10.06
CA GLY A 71 -5.39 -14.43 9.78
C GLY A 71 -4.65 -13.58 8.74
N VAL A 72 -5.26 -12.50 8.23
CA VAL A 72 -4.52 -11.55 7.38
C VAL A 72 -3.66 -10.63 8.23
N ARG A 73 -2.48 -10.28 7.72
CA ARG A 73 -1.68 -9.15 8.21
C ARG A 73 -1.42 -8.19 7.07
N VAL A 74 -1.72 -6.92 7.30
CA VAL A 74 -1.67 -5.87 6.27
C VAL A 74 -0.69 -4.76 6.61
N ALA A 75 -0.09 -4.19 5.57
CA ALA A 75 0.75 -3.00 5.65
C ALA A 75 0.56 -2.15 4.40
N ALA A 76 0.61 -0.84 4.58
CA ALA A 76 0.59 0.11 3.47
C ALA A 76 1.49 1.30 3.75
N THR A 77 1.97 1.93 2.69
CA THR A 77 2.72 3.19 2.76
C THR A 77 2.39 4.02 1.54
N HIS A 78 2.23 5.32 1.74
CA HIS A 78 2.04 6.28 0.67
C HIS A 78 3.24 7.25 0.61
N ARG A 79 3.70 7.55 -0.61
CA ARG A 79 4.69 8.59 -0.88
C ARG A 79 3.99 9.87 -1.28
N ILE A 80 4.39 10.98 -0.69
CA ILE A 80 3.88 12.32 -0.98
C ILE A 80 5.00 13.22 -1.53
N GLY A 81 4.63 14.38 -2.07
CA GLY A 81 5.51 15.28 -2.79
C GLY A 81 5.55 15.02 -4.29
N ALA A 82 6.63 15.44 -4.94
CA ALA A 82 6.82 15.36 -6.38
C ALA A 82 7.33 13.97 -6.81
N LEU A 83 6.54 13.26 -7.61
CA LEU A 83 6.86 11.93 -8.12
C LEU A 83 6.99 11.93 -9.65
N GLN A 84 8.04 11.27 -10.14
CA GLN A 84 8.33 11.10 -11.57
C GLN A 84 7.60 9.88 -12.14
N ILE A 85 7.49 9.79 -13.48
CA ILE A 85 7.05 8.55 -14.14
C ILE A 85 7.92 7.38 -13.68
N GLY A 86 7.29 6.25 -13.34
CA GLY A 86 7.95 5.07 -12.82
C GLY A 86 8.15 5.06 -11.29
N ASP A 87 7.94 6.19 -10.61
CA ASP A 87 7.97 6.21 -9.15
C ASP A 87 6.77 5.46 -8.56
N VAL A 88 6.98 4.84 -7.40
CA VAL A 88 5.92 4.22 -6.61
C VAL A 88 5.29 5.28 -5.71
N ALA A 89 4.01 5.56 -5.94
CA ALA A 89 3.19 6.46 -5.13
C ALA A 89 2.60 5.75 -3.91
N VAL A 90 2.17 4.50 -4.07
CA VAL A 90 1.58 3.72 -2.98
C VAL A 90 2.08 2.29 -3.05
N ALA A 91 2.38 1.71 -1.90
CA ALA A 91 2.72 0.31 -1.77
C ALA A 91 1.82 -0.33 -0.71
N CYS A 92 1.25 -1.48 -1.04
CA CYS A 92 0.41 -2.28 -0.17
C CYS A 92 0.96 -3.71 -0.10
N ALA A 93 0.88 -4.33 1.07
CA ALA A 93 1.21 -5.73 1.27
C ALA A 93 0.21 -6.38 2.20
N ALA A 94 -0.17 -7.62 1.89
CA ALA A 94 -1.00 -8.46 2.74
C ALA A 94 -0.42 -9.88 2.78
N SER A 95 -0.29 -10.45 3.96
CA SER A 95 0.08 -11.85 4.16
C SER A 95 -1.06 -12.62 4.80
N ALA A 96 -1.13 -13.93 4.53
CA ALA A 96 -2.08 -14.83 5.16
C ALA A 96 -1.58 -16.29 5.08
N PRO A 97 -2.17 -17.24 5.83
CA PRO A 97 -1.86 -18.66 5.71
C PRO A 97 -2.03 -19.22 4.29
N HIS A 98 -3.00 -18.69 3.53
CA HIS A 98 -3.26 -19.08 2.15
C HIS A 98 -3.32 -17.86 1.23
N ARG A 99 -3.03 -18.09 -0.06
CA ARG A 99 -2.93 -17.02 -1.06
C ARG A 99 -4.24 -16.25 -1.27
N GLY A 100 -5.40 -16.89 -1.09
CA GLY A 100 -6.70 -16.27 -1.39
C GLY A 100 -6.96 -15.04 -0.52
N GLU A 101 -6.74 -15.19 0.78
CA GLU A 101 -6.88 -14.14 1.79
C GLU A 101 -5.80 -13.06 1.60
N ALA A 102 -4.57 -13.44 1.24
CA ALA A 102 -3.52 -12.49 0.93
C ALA A 102 -3.91 -11.59 -0.27
N PHE A 103 -4.37 -12.18 -1.38
CA PHE A 103 -4.84 -11.41 -2.54
C PHE A 103 -6.04 -10.52 -2.18
N ARG A 104 -7.02 -11.06 -1.45
CA ARG A 104 -8.20 -10.29 -1.02
C ARG A 104 -7.81 -9.10 -0.14
N GLY A 105 -6.94 -9.31 0.85
CA GLY A 105 -6.48 -8.25 1.73
C GLY A 105 -5.69 -7.17 0.98
N CYS A 106 -4.79 -7.56 0.08
CA CYS A 106 -4.02 -6.62 -0.73
C CYS A 106 -4.91 -5.80 -1.67
N ARG A 107 -5.96 -6.41 -2.23
CA ARG A 107 -6.95 -5.73 -3.06
C ARG A 107 -7.79 -4.72 -2.26
N LEU A 108 -8.30 -5.13 -1.10
CA LEU A 108 -9.08 -4.23 -0.24
C LEU A 108 -8.26 -3.01 0.21
N LEU A 109 -6.95 -3.17 0.44
CA LEU A 109 -6.06 -2.08 0.84
C LEU A 109 -5.94 -0.96 -0.19
N ILE A 110 -6.07 -1.25 -1.48
CA ILE A 110 -5.97 -0.24 -2.53
C ILE A 110 -7.34 0.29 -2.97
N ASP A 111 -8.39 -0.49 -2.79
CA ASP A 111 -9.76 -0.08 -3.09
C ASP A 111 -10.37 0.85 -2.01
N ARG A 112 -9.77 0.93 -0.82
CA ARG A 112 -10.19 1.77 0.32
C ARG A 112 -9.15 2.84 0.61
#